data_AF-A0A0E3RE20-F1
#
_entry.id   AF-A0A0E3RE20-F1
#
_cell.length_a   1.000
_cell.length_b   1.000
_cell.length_c   1.000
_cell.angle_alpha   90.00
_cell.angle_beta   90.00
_cell.angle_gamma   90.00
#
_symmetry.space_group_name_H-M   'P 1'
#
loop_
_entity.id
_entity.type
_entity.pdbx_description
1 polymer ?
#
loop_
_entity_poly.entity_id
_entity_poly.type
_entity_poly.pdbx_seq_one_letter_code
_entity_poly.pdbx_strand_id
1 'polypeptide(L)'
;MIEEIVPVATGEKWVGYGIRSFRSVINDLISNSTNELSLTAYVLTDMSIVTKLRNALERGVQVEIYLYEDEFATKNEAVNYIFNLQKEFSYLKIYRVEDKILHAKVLVADGKKVLSGSANFTFSGMTNNYELGFLVEDPSIALQILKLIKKLGEK
;
A
#
# COMPACT_ATOMS: atom_id res chain seq x y z
N MET A 1 -3.69 -14.29 21.76
CA MET A 1 -2.71 -13.94 20.71
C MET A 1 -2.05 -12.65 21.15
N ILE A 2 -0.75 -12.50 20.94
CA ILE A 2 -0.08 -11.22 21.17
C ILE A 2 -0.36 -10.40 19.92
N GLU A 3 -1.22 -9.40 20.04
CA GLU A 3 -1.40 -8.36 19.02
C GLU A 3 -0.10 -7.55 18.98
N GLU A 4 0.57 -7.52 17.83
CA GLU A 4 1.85 -6.83 17.68
C GLU A 4 1.64 -5.50 16.94
N ILE A 5 1.97 -4.40 17.61
CA ILE A 5 2.04 -3.07 17.01
C ILE A 5 3.52 -2.69 16.95
N VAL A 6 4.05 -2.58 15.73
CA VAL A 6 5.46 -2.30 15.48
C VAL A 6 5.59 -0.93 14.82
N PRO A 7 6.37 0.01 15.38
CA PRO A 7 6.68 1.26 14.71
C PRO A 7 7.43 1.02 13.40
N VAL A 8 7.09 1.79 12.38
CA VAL A 8 7.73 1.78 11.06
C VAL A 8 8.13 3.21 10.73
N ALA A 9 9.38 3.42 10.31
CA ALA A 9 9.89 4.76 10.09
C ALA A 9 10.91 4.83 8.96
N THR A 10 11.04 5.99 8.35
CA THR A 10 12.14 6.33 7.42
C THR A 10 12.81 7.62 7.87
N GLY A 11 13.98 7.92 7.30
CA GLY A 11 14.82 9.03 7.71
C GLY A 11 16.08 8.54 8.40
N GLU A 12 17.23 9.10 8.00
CA GLU A 12 18.57 8.69 8.41
C GLU A 12 18.79 8.62 9.92
N LYS A 13 18.06 9.42 10.71
CA LYS A 13 18.16 9.42 12.18
C LYS A 13 17.27 8.39 12.86
N TRP A 14 16.28 7.82 12.16
CA TRP A 14 15.30 6.90 12.74
C TRP A 14 15.52 5.46 12.29
N VAL A 15 16.06 5.26 11.09
CA VAL A 15 16.41 3.93 10.57
C VAL A 15 17.76 3.48 11.13
N GLY A 16 17.88 2.21 11.51
CA GLY A 16 19.12 1.61 12.02
C GLY A 16 19.13 1.28 13.52
N TYR A 17 18.10 1.69 14.27
CA TYR A 17 17.98 1.46 15.71
C TYR A 17 16.95 0.36 16.06
N GLY A 18 16.88 -0.69 15.22
CA GLY A 18 15.89 -1.78 15.39
C GLY A 18 14.49 -1.47 14.86
N ILE A 19 14.29 -0.28 14.27
CA ILE A 19 13.04 0.10 13.60
C ILE A 19 13.09 -0.31 12.13
N ARG A 20 12.04 -0.99 11.66
CA ARG A 20 11.90 -1.40 10.25
C ARG A 20 11.51 -0.19 9.38
N SER A 21 12.03 -0.17 8.15
CA SER A 21 11.69 0.88 7.18
C SER A 21 10.38 0.60 6.46
N PHE A 22 9.70 1.65 6.00
CA PHE A 22 8.52 1.51 5.13
C PHE A 22 8.81 0.61 3.93
N ARG A 23 9.96 0.80 3.26
CA ARG A 23 10.36 -0.05 2.13
C ARG A 23 10.44 -1.53 2.52
N SER A 24 11.07 -1.86 3.65
CA SER A 24 11.18 -3.25 4.10
C SER A 24 9.81 -3.83 4.42
N VAL A 25 8.97 -3.12 5.16
CA VAL A 25 7.65 -3.62 5.56
C VAL A 25 6.73 -3.79 4.36
N ILE A 26 6.68 -2.81 3.45
CA ILE A 26 5.88 -2.89 2.21
C ILE A 26 6.33 -4.09 1.38
N ASN A 27 7.64 -4.27 1.20
CA ASN A 27 8.17 -5.40 0.45
C ASN A 27 7.75 -6.73 1.08
N ASP A 28 7.88 -6.86 2.40
CA ASP A 28 7.55 -8.09 3.12
C ASP A 28 6.05 -8.40 3.04
N LEU A 29 5.19 -7.39 3.16
CA LEU A 29 3.74 -7.56 3.03
C LEU A 29 3.34 -8.03 1.63
N ILE A 30 3.84 -7.37 0.57
CA ILE A 30 3.49 -7.72 -0.81
C ILE A 30 4.09 -9.08 -1.21
N SER A 31 5.33 -9.36 -0.81
CA SER A 31 6.02 -10.60 -1.18
C SER A 31 5.46 -11.84 -0.46
N ASN A 32 4.95 -11.70 0.77
CA ASN A 32 4.45 -12.83 1.55
C ASN A 32 2.92 -12.97 1.56
N SER A 33 2.17 -12.00 1.01
CA SER A 33 0.72 -12.14 0.88
C SER A 33 0.35 -13.31 -0.02
N THR A 34 -0.71 -14.00 0.37
CA THR A 34 -1.19 -15.25 -0.24
C THR A 34 -2.64 -15.17 -0.73
N ASN A 35 -3.45 -14.24 -0.22
CA ASN A 35 -4.88 -14.17 -0.52
C ASN A 35 -5.26 -12.83 -1.16
N GLU A 36 -4.97 -11.72 -0.47
CA GLU A 36 -5.40 -10.40 -0.90
C GLU A 36 -4.48 -9.26 -0.41
N LEU A 37 -4.40 -8.21 -1.22
CA LEU A 37 -3.80 -6.93 -0.88
C LEU A 37 -4.83 -5.83 -1.15
N SER A 38 -5.00 -4.91 -0.20
CA SER A 38 -5.80 -3.70 -0.39
C SER A 38 -4.96 -2.50 0.00
N LEU A 39 -4.82 -1.51 -0.87
CA LEU A 39 -4.03 -0.31 -0.58
C LEU A 39 -4.70 0.99 -1.01
N THR A 40 -4.48 2.03 -0.20
CA THR A 40 -4.76 3.42 -0.59
C THR A 40 -3.44 4.10 -0.92
N ALA A 41 -3.37 4.76 -2.08
CA ALA A 41 -2.19 5.49 -2.49
C ALA A 41 -2.53 6.91 -2.90
N TYR A 42 -1.97 7.87 -2.16
CA TYR A 42 -2.02 9.28 -2.53
C TYR A 42 -1.07 9.58 -3.70
N VAL A 43 0.15 9.06 -3.65
CA VAL A 43 1.12 9.10 -4.76
C VAL A 43 1.76 7.73 -4.91
N LEU A 44 1.79 7.21 -6.13
CA LEU A 44 2.47 5.99 -6.53
C LEU A 44 3.37 6.30 -7.73
N THR A 45 4.68 6.25 -7.51
CA THR A 45 5.67 6.45 -8.59
C THR A 45 6.81 5.43 -8.57
N ASP A 46 6.95 4.64 -7.50
CA ASP A 46 8.02 3.66 -7.41
C ASP A 46 7.69 2.39 -8.19
N MET A 47 8.36 2.21 -9.34
CA MET A 47 8.20 1.02 -10.19
C MET A 47 8.53 -0.29 -9.48
N SER A 48 9.41 -0.30 -8.47
CA SER A 48 9.74 -1.53 -7.75
C SER A 48 8.56 -2.07 -6.95
N ILE A 49 7.66 -1.19 -6.50
CA ILE A 49 6.40 -1.59 -5.85
C ILE A 49 5.43 -2.16 -6.88
N VAL A 50 5.30 -1.53 -8.05
CA VAL A 50 4.44 -2.02 -9.12
C VAL A 50 4.89 -3.40 -9.62
N THR A 51 6.19 -3.62 -9.81
CA THR A 51 6.73 -4.94 -10.15
C THR A 51 6.41 -5.98 -9.06
N LYS A 52 6.48 -5.61 -7.77
CA LYS A 52 6.12 -6.53 -6.69
C LYS A 52 4.62 -6.84 -6.65
N LEU A 53 3.76 -5.86 -6.93
CA LEU A 53 2.33 -6.08 -7.08
C LEU A 53 2.02 -7.01 -8.27
N ARG A 54 2.70 -6.83 -9.41
CA ARG A 54 2.64 -7.79 -10.53
C ARG A 54 3.01 -9.20 -10.07
N ASN A 55 4.13 -9.36 -9.36
CA ASN A 55 4.53 -10.68 -8.87
C ASN A 55 3.51 -11.28 -7.89
N ALA A 56 2.80 -10.47 -7.11
CA ALA A 56 1.71 -10.94 -6.25
C ALA A 56 0.51 -11.39 -7.10
N LEU A 57 0.14 -10.63 -8.12
CA LEU A 57 -0.90 -10.99 -9.07
C LEU A 57 -0.57 -12.30 -9.80
N GLU A 58 0.68 -12.49 -10.23
CA GLU A 58 1.15 -13.73 -10.88
C GLU A 58 1.06 -14.96 -9.94
N ARG A 59 1.10 -14.75 -8.62
CA ARG A 59 0.85 -15.80 -7.61
C ARG A 59 -0.63 -16.05 -7.34
N GLY A 60 -1.54 -15.31 -7.97
CA GLY A 60 -2.99 -15.42 -7.77
C GLY A 60 -3.54 -14.58 -6.61
N VAL A 61 -2.75 -13.66 -6.04
CA VAL A 61 -3.19 -12.76 -4.98
C VAL A 61 -4.15 -11.71 -5.55
N GLN A 62 -5.31 -11.52 -4.93
CA GLN A 62 -6.26 -10.46 -5.31
C GLN A 62 -5.71 -9.09 -4.89
N VAL A 63 -5.82 -8.07 -5.74
CA VAL A 63 -5.29 -6.74 -5.44
C VAL A 63 -6.33 -5.68 -5.68
N GLU A 64 -6.64 -4.89 -4.66
CA GLU A 64 -7.49 -3.69 -4.75
C GLU A 64 -6.65 -2.44 -4.46
N ILE A 65 -6.67 -1.48 -5.39
CA ILE A 65 -5.90 -0.23 -5.29
C ILE A 65 -6.85 0.95 -5.35
N TYR A 66 -6.79 1.82 -4.35
CA TYR A 66 -7.53 3.08 -4.29
C TYR A 66 -6.55 4.22 -4.51
N LEU A 67 -6.58 4.80 -5.71
CA LEU A 67 -5.68 5.87 -6.13
C LEU A 67 -6.36 7.22 -5.95
N TYR A 68 -5.64 8.17 -5.35
CA TYR A 68 -6.02 9.56 -5.45
C TYR A 68 -5.82 10.05 -6.88
N GLU A 69 -6.88 10.57 -7.52
CA GLU A 69 -6.78 11.13 -8.86
C GLU A 69 -6.38 12.60 -8.78
N ASP A 70 -5.14 12.88 -9.16
CA ASP A 70 -4.59 14.22 -9.35
C ASP A 70 -3.60 14.16 -10.53
N GLU A 71 -3.47 15.25 -11.29
CA GLU A 71 -2.65 15.24 -12.52
C GLU A 71 -1.21 14.77 -12.28
N PHE A 72 -0.61 15.11 -11.13
CA PHE A 72 0.73 14.67 -10.77
C PHE A 72 0.75 13.24 -10.22
N ALA A 73 -0.30 12.84 -9.50
CA ALA A 73 -0.40 11.52 -8.88
C ALA A 73 -0.64 10.40 -9.91
N THR A 74 -1.33 10.67 -11.03
CA THR A 74 -1.77 9.63 -11.97
C THR A 74 -1.10 9.64 -13.35
N LYS A 75 -0.48 10.75 -13.78
CA LYS A 75 0.26 10.82 -15.06
C LYS A 75 1.72 10.38 -14.91
N ASN A 76 1.95 9.13 -14.52
CA ASN A 76 3.30 8.58 -14.41
C ASN A 76 3.39 7.10 -14.86
N GLU A 77 4.61 6.62 -15.08
CA GLU A 77 4.88 5.26 -15.58
C GLU A 77 4.31 4.16 -14.68
N ALA A 78 4.45 4.29 -13.36
CA ALA A 78 3.98 3.30 -12.39
C ALA A 78 2.46 3.14 -12.44
N VAL A 79 1.73 4.26 -12.48
CA VAL A 79 0.28 4.26 -12.59
C VAL A 79 -0.18 3.74 -13.96
N ASN A 80 0.47 4.14 -15.06
CA ASN A 80 0.16 3.60 -16.38
C ASN A 80 0.39 2.08 -16.47
N TYR A 81 1.44 1.58 -15.84
CA TYR A 81 1.76 0.16 -15.83
C TYR A 81 0.71 -0.64 -15.07
N ILE A 82 0.33 -0.22 -13.86
CA ILE A 82 -0.69 -0.93 -13.06
C ILE A 82 -2.07 -0.92 -13.75
N PHE A 83 -2.44 0.17 -14.44
CA PHE A 83 -3.65 0.20 -15.27
C PHE A 83 -3.60 -0.79 -16.43
N ASN A 84 -2.44 -0.99 -17.05
CA ASN A 84 -2.29 -1.99 -18.11
C ASN A 84 -2.41 -3.43 -17.57
N LEU A 85 -1.87 -3.70 -16.37
CA LEU A 85 -2.01 -5.00 -15.72
C LEU A 85 -3.47 -5.40 -15.48
N GLN A 86 -4.39 -4.44 -15.34
CA GLN A 86 -5.82 -4.73 -15.16
C GLN A 86 -6.43 -5.47 -16.36
N LYS A 87 -5.80 -5.39 -17.54
CA LYS A 87 -6.19 -6.16 -18.74
C LYS A 87 -5.71 -7.62 -18.68
N GLU A 88 -4.65 -7.89 -17.93
CA GLU A 88 -4.02 -9.21 -17.78
C GLU A 88 -4.60 -9.96 -16.57
N PHE A 89 -4.94 -9.24 -15.50
CA PHE A 89 -5.36 -9.81 -14.22
C PHE A 89 -6.77 -9.33 -13.84
N SER A 90 -7.78 -10.19 -14.02
CA SER A 90 -9.18 -9.87 -13.72
C SER A 90 -9.49 -9.64 -12.23
N TYR A 91 -8.59 -10.05 -11.35
CA TYR A 91 -8.63 -9.85 -9.90
C TYR A 91 -7.75 -8.69 -9.41
N LEU A 92 -7.21 -7.88 -10.33
CA LEU A 92 -6.74 -6.53 -10.04
C LEU A 92 -7.91 -5.56 -10.20
N LYS A 93 -8.25 -4.80 -9.16
CA LYS A 93 -9.23 -3.72 -9.23
C LYS A 93 -8.58 -2.40 -8.86
N ILE A 94 -8.80 -1.38 -9.67
CA ILE A 94 -8.30 -0.03 -9.42
C ILE A 94 -9.49 0.92 -9.33
N TYR A 95 -9.57 1.63 -8.22
CA TYR A 95 -10.58 2.64 -7.93
C TYR A 95 -9.90 4.01 -7.90
N ARG A 96 -10.49 4.98 -8.62
CA ARG A 96 -10.05 6.37 -8.61
C ARG A 96 -10.91 7.16 -7.65
N VAL A 97 -10.28 7.92 -6.76
CA VAL A 97 -10.95 8.82 -5.82
C VAL A 97 -10.73 10.25 -6.29
N GLU A 98 -11.80 10.84 -6.84
CA GLU A 98 -11.78 12.14 -7.54
C GLU A 98 -12.44 13.27 -6.73
N ASP A 99 -13.48 12.96 -5.94
CA ASP A 99 -14.31 13.99 -5.29
C ASP A 99 -13.66 14.65 -4.06
N LYS A 100 -12.71 13.96 -3.43
CA LYS A 100 -12.03 14.37 -2.20
C LYS A 100 -10.60 13.88 -2.18
N ILE A 101 -9.78 14.55 -1.37
CA ILE A 101 -8.37 14.19 -1.19
C ILE A 101 -8.25 12.87 -0.42
N LEU A 102 -7.79 11.81 -1.09
CA LEU A 102 -7.39 10.55 -0.44
C LEU A 102 -5.95 10.67 0.08
N HIS A 103 -5.78 11.28 1.25
CA HIS A 103 -4.44 11.46 1.82
C HIS A 103 -3.92 10.24 2.60
N ALA A 104 -4.77 9.25 2.90
CA ALA A 104 -4.36 8.06 3.64
C ALA A 104 -3.44 7.16 2.79
N LYS A 105 -2.33 6.67 3.37
CA LYS A 105 -1.48 5.65 2.77
C LYS A 105 -1.53 4.41 3.66
N VAL A 106 -2.18 3.38 3.14
CA VAL A 106 -2.48 2.16 3.87
C VAL A 106 -2.22 0.97 2.97
N LEU A 107 -1.68 -0.11 3.53
CA LEU A 107 -1.56 -1.40 2.90
C LEU A 107 -2.08 -2.47 3.86
N VAL A 108 -3.14 -3.16 3.49
CA VAL A 108 -3.68 -4.31 4.20
C VAL A 108 -3.30 -5.58 3.44
N ALA A 109 -2.71 -6.55 4.14
CA ALA A 109 -2.36 -7.86 3.59
C ALA A 109 -3.14 -8.98 4.27
N ASP A 110 -3.76 -9.82 3.44
CA ASP A 110 -4.50 -11.04 3.80
C ASP A 110 -5.56 -10.85 4.90
N GLY A 111 -6.11 -9.63 5.03
CA GLY A 111 -7.05 -9.27 6.10
C GLY A 111 -6.49 -9.43 7.52
N LYS A 112 -5.17 -9.41 7.69
CA LYS A 112 -4.48 -9.70 8.96
C LYS A 112 -3.46 -8.65 9.38
N LYS A 113 -2.74 -8.09 8.40
CA LYS A 113 -1.67 -7.12 8.67
C LYS A 113 -1.99 -5.79 8.03
N VAL A 114 -1.81 -4.70 8.77
CA VAL A 114 -2.02 -3.35 8.29
C VAL A 114 -0.76 -2.54 8.47
N LEU A 115 -0.25 -1.98 7.38
CA LEU A 115 0.68 -0.86 7.43
C LEU A 115 -0.11 0.42 7.22
N SER A 116 -0.01 1.36 8.16
CA SER A 116 -0.58 2.69 8.04
C SER A 116 0.45 3.73 8.46
N GLY A 117 0.59 4.80 7.69
CA GLY A 117 1.54 5.87 8.01
C GLY A 117 1.55 7.00 6.98
N SER A 118 2.56 7.85 7.11
CA SER A 118 2.69 9.06 6.29
C SER A 118 3.37 8.84 4.93
N ALA A 119 4.12 7.74 4.77
CA ALA A 119 4.90 7.48 3.56
C ALA A 119 4.04 7.23 2.32
N ASN A 120 4.33 7.95 1.23
CA ASN A 120 3.83 7.63 -0.11
C ASN A 120 4.58 6.43 -0.72
N PHE A 121 3.98 5.79 -1.75
CA PHE A 121 4.64 4.76 -2.55
C PHE A 121 5.59 5.36 -3.59
N THR A 122 6.52 6.18 -3.09
CA THR A 122 7.60 6.81 -3.85
C THR A 122 8.94 6.40 -3.24
N PHE A 123 10.01 6.44 -4.02
CA PHE A 123 11.34 6.13 -3.51
C PHE A 123 11.70 6.99 -2.29
N SER A 124 11.47 8.31 -2.37
CA SER A 124 11.75 9.24 -1.27
C SER A 124 10.90 8.97 -0.04
N GLY A 125 9.59 8.73 -0.19
CA GLY A 125 8.71 8.41 0.93
C GLY A 125 9.13 7.14 1.66
N MET A 126 9.56 6.11 0.92
CA MET A 126 9.91 4.82 1.53
C MET A 126 11.37 4.72 2.02
N THR A 127 12.23 5.70 1.74
CA THR A 127 13.67 5.61 2.06
C THR A 127 14.28 6.88 2.68
N ASN A 128 13.95 8.06 2.17
CA ASN A 128 14.69 9.29 2.47
C ASN A 128 13.94 10.23 3.41
N ASN A 129 12.63 10.39 3.19
CA ASN A 129 11.79 11.27 3.98
C ASN A 129 11.73 10.80 5.43
N TYR A 130 11.51 11.74 6.35
CA TYR A 130 11.10 11.42 7.71
C TYR A 130 9.62 11.05 7.70
N GLU A 131 9.33 9.76 7.67
CA GLU A 131 7.97 9.22 7.73
C GLU A 131 7.83 8.35 8.97
N LEU A 132 6.62 8.28 9.51
CA LEU A 132 6.29 7.46 10.66
C LEU A 132 4.95 6.75 10.43
N GLY A 133 4.85 5.54 10.95
CA GLY A 133 3.65 4.74 10.92
C GLY A 133 3.77 3.52 11.80
N PHE A 134 2.80 2.62 11.62
CA PHE A 134 2.71 1.39 12.37
C PHE A 134 2.38 0.22 11.44
N LEU A 135 3.05 -0.90 11.68
CA LEU A 135 2.60 -2.21 11.27
C LEU A 135 1.77 -2.78 12.42
N VAL A 136 0.53 -3.15 12.13
CA VAL A 136 -0.40 -3.74 13.09
C VAL A 136 -0.76 -5.14 12.60
N GLU A 137 -0.53 -6.15 13.45
CA GLU A 137 -0.93 -7.53 13.19
C GLU A 137 -2.16 -7.90 14.02
N ASP A 138 -3.33 -7.47 13.54
CA ASP A 138 -4.62 -7.74 14.16
C ASP A 138 -5.73 -7.85 13.07
N PRO A 139 -6.33 -9.04 12.87
CA PRO A 139 -7.41 -9.24 11.92
C PRO A 139 -8.66 -8.38 12.19
N SER A 140 -8.96 -8.05 13.45
CA SER A 140 -10.08 -7.20 13.83
C SER A 140 -9.87 -5.77 13.33
N ILE A 141 -8.68 -5.21 13.56
CA ILE A 141 -8.30 -3.89 13.04
C ILE A 141 -8.23 -3.91 11.51
N ALA A 142 -7.64 -4.95 10.91
CA ALA A 142 -7.57 -5.10 9.47
C ALA A 142 -8.96 -5.09 8.83
N LEU A 143 -9.93 -5.82 9.40
CA LEU A 143 -11.31 -5.83 8.92
C LEU A 143 -11.99 -4.46 9.03
N GLN A 144 -11.76 -3.73 10.13
CA GLN A 144 -12.31 -2.39 10.30
C GLN A 144 -11.76 -1.42 9.25
N ILE A 145 -10.45 -1.49 8.98
CA ILE A 145 -9.78 -0.65 7.98
C ILE A 145 -10.23 -1.02 6.57
N LEU A 146 -10.34 -2.31 6.24
CA LEU A 146 -10.89 -2.76 4.95
C LEU A 146 -12.30 -2.23 4.72
N LYS A 147 -13.16 -2.19 5.76
CA LYS A 147 -14.51 -1.60 5.64
C LYS A 147 -14.44 -0.10 5.30
N LEU A 148 -13.50 0.65 5.87
CA LEU A 148 -13.32 2.08 5.55
C LEU A 148 -12.80 2.27 4.12
N ILE A 149 -11.80 1.48 3.72
CA ILE A 149 -11.22 1.54 2.37
C ILE A 149 -12.27 1.21 1.31
N LYS A 150 -13.06 0.15 1.52
CA LYS A 150 -14.08 -0.29 0.54
C LYS A 150 -15.14 0.76 0.25
N LYS A 151 -15.49 1.59 1.24
CA LYS A 151 -16.41 2.72 1.06
C LYS A 151 -15.92 3.76 0.06
N LEU A 152 -14.61 3.85 -0.20
CA LEU A 152 -14.05 4.75 -1.22
C LEU A 152 -14.39 4.31 -2.64
N GLY A 153 -14.77 3.04 -2.84
CA GLY A 153 -15.15 2.49 -4.16
C GLY A 153 -16.67 2.42 -4.38
N GLU A 154 -17.47 2.80 -3.37
CA GLU A 154 -18.93 2.90 -3.47
C GLU A 154 -19.28 4.22 -4.18
N LYS A 155 -20.18 4.16 -5.17
CA LYS A 155 -20.73 5.33 -5.87
C LYS A 155 -22.09 5.71 -5.30
#